data_AF-A0AAJ4SG49-F1
#
_entry.id   AF-A0AAJ4SG49-F1
#
_cell.length_a   1.000
_cell.length_b   1.000
_cell.length_c   1.000
_cell.angle_alpha   90.00
_cell.angle_beta   90.00
_cell.angle_gamma   90.00
#
_symmetry.space_group_name_H-M   'P 1'
#
loop_
_entity.id
_entity.type
_entity.pdbx_description
1 polymer ?
#
loop_
_entity_poly.entity_id
_entity_poly.type
_entity_poly.pdbx_seq_one_letter_code
_entity_poly.pdbx_strand_id
1 'polypeptide(L)'
;IDIENLTPLYIENYITQESHDIQSGETSTIQLPQTDLIKFIFEEGFIAVRPSGTEPKMKLYFSLDVEKLDDVIEEFERKFNLK
;
A
#
# COMPACT_ATOMS: atom_id res chain seq x y z
N ILE A 1 -5.18 0.22 -5.71
CA ILE A 1 -4.09 0.53 -6.66
C ILE A 1 -4.19 -0.52 -7.74
N ASP A 2 -4.37 -0.12 -8.99
CA ASP A 2 -4.39 -1.03 -10.13
C ASP A 2 -2.96 -1.03 -10.70
N ILE A 3 -2.16 -2.05 -10.40
CA ILE A 3 -0.85 -2.31 -11.02
C ILE A 3 -1.01 -3.65 -11.72
N GLU A 4 -0.44 -3.79 -12.91
CA GLU A 4 -0.56 -5.04 -13.66
C GLU A 4 -0.12 -6.23 -12.79
N ASN A 5 -0.99 -7.23 -12.67
CA ASN A 5 -0.78 -8.44 -11.87
C ASN A 5 -0.68 -8.27 -10.34
N LEU A 6 -1.14 -7.15 -9.77
CA LEU A 6 -1.29 -7.00 -8.32
C LEU A 6 -2.74 -6.67 -7.96
N THR A 7 -3.41 -7.60 -7.30
CA THR A 7 -4.79 -7.42 -6.83
C THR A 7 -4.81 -7.22 -5.32
N PRO A 8 -5.19 -6.02 -4.81
CA PRO A 8 -5.23 -5.80 -3.37
C PRO A 8 -6.32 -6.65 -2.71
N LEU A 9 -5.94 -7.37 -1.67
CA LEU A 9 -6.83 -8.16 -0.81
C LEU A 9 -7.39 -7.30 0.33
N TYR A 10 -6.53 -6.49 0.93
CA TYR A 10 -6.89 -5.60 2.03
C TYR A 10 -6.30 -4.20 1.87
N ILE A 11 -7.01 -3.21 2.41
CA ILE A 11 -6.48 -1.87 2.63
C ILE A 11 -6.56 -1.58 4.12
N GLU A 12 -5.40 -1.39 4.73
CA GLU A 12 -5.28 -1.03 6.14
C GLU A 12 -4.99 0.47 6.26
N ASN A 13 -5.84 1.17 6.99
CA ASN A 13 -5.64 2.55 7.39
C ASN A 13 -5.24 2.59 8.87
N TYR A 14 -3.97 2.87 9.14
CA TYR A 14 -3.44 2.89 10.50
C TYR A 14 -3.77 4.18 11.26
N ILE A 15 -4.34 5.19 10.60
CA ILE A 15 -4.84 6.40 11.24
C ILE A 15 -6.20 6.10 11.88
N THR A 16 -7.08 5.41 11.14
CA THR A 16 -8.42 5.01 11.64
C THR A 16 -8.40 3.64 12.33
N GLN A 17 -7.27 2.91 12.24
CA GLN A 17 -7.11 1.53 12.72
C GLN A 17 -8.15 0.58 12.10
N GLU A 18 -8.39 0.74 10.80
CA GLU A 18 -9.36 -0.05 10.04
C GLU A 18 -8.66 -0.89 8.97
N SER A 19 -9.02 -2.16 8.88
CA SER A 19 -8.65 -3.05 7.78
C SER A 19 -9.90 -3.35 6.96
N HIS A 20 -9.89 -2.93 5.71
CA HIS A 20 -10.97 -3.14 4.75
C HIS A 20 -10.65 -4.31 3.84
N ASP A 21 -11.50 -5.33 3.84
CA ASP A 21 -11.42 -6.48 2.94
C ASP A 21 -12.07 -6.11 1.59
N ILE A 22 -11.30 -6.20 0.52
CA ILE A 22 -11.72 -5.76 -0.81
C ILE A 22 -12.72 -6.72 -1.45
N GLN A 23 -12.68 -8.00 -1.09
CA GLN A 23 -13.55 -9.01 -1.66
C GLN A 23 -14.95 -9.00 -1.03
N SER A 24 -15.01 -8.93 0.30
CA SER A 24 -16.27 -8.94 1.06
C SER A 24 -16.87 -7.55 1.25
N GLY A 25 -16.04 -6.50 1.22
CA GLY A 25 -16.42 -5.14 1.57
C GLY A 25 -16.54 -4.89 3.08
N GLU A 26 -16.21 -5.88 3.92
CA GLU A 26 -16.25 -5.73 5.37
C GLU A 26 -15.05 -4.92 5.90
N THR A 27 -15.24 -4.28 7.06
CA THR A 27 -14.19 -3.54 7.77
C THR A 27 -14.02 -4.12 9.17
N SER A 28 -12.77 -4.32 9.56
CA SER A 28 -12.38 -4.82 10.88
C SER A 28 -11.40 -3.88 11.57
N THR A 29 -11.28 -3.97 12.89
CA THR A 29 -10.38 -3.11 13.68
C THR A 29 -8.97 -3.70 13.75
N ILE A 30 -7.96 -2.87 13.50
CA ILE A 30 -6.54 -3.20 13.62
C ILE A 30 -6.08 -2.98 15.07
N GLN A 31 -5.49 -4.00 15.69
CA GLN A 31 -4.93 -3.95 17.05
C GLN A 31 -3.42 -3.60 17.04
N LEU A 32 -3.04 -2.61 16.23
CA LEU A 32 -1.66 -2.12 16.08
C LEU A 32 -1.60 -0.62 16.41
N PRO A 33 -0.43 -0.08 16.80
CA PRO A 33 -0.30 1.34 17.12
C PRO A 33 -0.77 2.24 15.98
N GLN A 34 -1.55 3.27 16.34
CA GLN A 34 -2.01 4.28 15.39
C GLN A 34 -0.80 5.03 14.79
N THR A 35 -0.79 5.20 13.47
CA THR A 35 0.26 5.96 12.77
C THR A 35 -0.21 6.44 11.40
N ASP A 36 0.44 7.47 10.86
CA ASP A 36 0.14 8.03 9.53
C ASP A 36 0.63 7.10 8.41
N LEU A 37 -0.06 5.97 8.22
CA LEU A 37 0.29 4.95 7.23
C LEU A 37 -0.99 4.37 6.63
N ILE A 38 -0.99 4.21 5.31
CA ILE A 38 -1.94 3.36 4.60
C ILE A 38 -1.15 2.22 3.99
N LYS A 39 -1.64 0.99 4.12
CA LYS A 39 -1.00 -0.22 3.61
C LYS A 39 -1.96 -0.98 2.71
N PHE A 40 -1.53 -1.23 1.48
CA PHE A 40 -2.21 -2.09 0.51
C PHE A 40 -1.57 -3.48 0.61
N ILE A 41 -2.37 -4.50 0.86
CA ILE A 41 -1.93 -5.87 1.07
C ILE A 41 -2.36 -6.71 -0.13
N PHE A 42 -1.43 -7.49 -0.65
CA PHE A 42 -1.58 -8.39 -1.79
C PHE A 42 -1.19 -9.80 -1.37
N GLU A 43 -1.43 -10.80 -2.22
CA GLU A 43 -0.92 -12.16 -1.99
C GLU A 43 0.61 -12.17 -1.97
N GLU A 44 1.22 -11.34 -2.82
CA GLU A 44 2.66 -11.21 -3.02
C GLU A 44 3.34 -10.38 -1.92
N GLY A 45 2.60 -9.67 -1.06
CA GLY A 45 3.18 -8.84 -0.01
C GLY A 45 2.43 -7.52 0.20
N PHE A 46 3.13 -6.40 0.26
CA PHE A 46 2.50 -5.10 0.49
C PHE A 46 3.18 -3.90 -0.17
N ILE A 47 2.37 -2.87 -0.38
CA ILE A 47 2.82 -1.51 -0.65
C ILE A 47 2.29 -0.61 0.46
N ALA A 48 3.15 0.18 1.10
CA ALA A 48 2.76 1.10 2.16
C ALA A 48 3.13 2.55 1.83
N VAL A 49 2.28 3.48 2.22
CA VAL A 49 2.44 4.91 1.95
C VAL A 49 2.27 5.74 3.21
N ARG A 50 3.18 6.69 3.42
CA ARG A 50 3.13 7.63 4.55
C ARG A 50 3.75 8.99 4.23
N PRO A 51 3.33 10.07 4.91
CA PRO A 51 4.09 11.32 4.91
C PRO A 51 5.49 11.14 5.53
N SER A 52 6.45 11.92 5.05
CA SER A 52 7.84 11.89 5.54
C SER A 52 8.02 12.54 6.92
N GLY A 53 7.04 13.33 7.38
CA GLY A 53 7.01 14.01 8.68
C GLY A 53 7.16 15.52 8.53
N THR A 54 8.38 15.99 8.26
CA THR A 54 8.72 17.42 8.28
C THR A 54 8.80 18.07 6.90
N GLU A 55 9.00 17.28 5.85
CA GLU A 55 9.04 17.77 4.47
C GLU A 55 7.76 17.39 3.73
N PRO A 56 7.31 18.19 2.73
CA PRO A 56 6.16 17.89 1.89
C PRO A 56 6.51 16.76 0.89
N LYS A 57 6.90 15.61 1.42
CA LYS A 57 7.30 14.40 0.71
C LYS A 57 6.52 13.22 1.26
N MET A 58 6.20 12.32 0.36
CA MET A 58 5.57 11.04 0.66
C MET A 58 6.62 9.93 0.50
N LYS A 59 6.61 8.97 1.41
CA LYS A 59 7.43 7.76 1.34
C LYS A 59 6.55 6.59 0.92
N LEU A 60 7.01 5.86 -0.08
CA LEU A 60 6.42 4.60 -0.53
C LEU A 60 7.37 3.47 -0.17
N TYR A 61 6.83 2.37 0.34
CA TYR A 61 7.56 1.15 0.67
C TYR A 61 6.98 0.01 -0.15
N PHE A 62 7.82 -0.68 -0.90
CA PHE A 62 7.46 -1.87 -1.66
C PHE A 62 8.12 -3.08 -1.01
N SER A 63 7.32 -4.06 -0.62
CA SER A 63 7.78 -5.34 -0.08
C SER A 63 6.94 -6.43 -0.72
N LEU A 64 7.31 -6.82 -1.93
CA LEU A 64 6.59 -7.77 -2.76
C LEU A 64 7.53 -8.91 -3.16
N ASP A 65 7.03 -10.13 -3.06
CA ASP A 65 7.68 -11.35 -3.55
C ASP A 65 7.24 -11.59 -4.99
N VAL A 66 7.95 -10.94 -5.93
CA VAL A 66 7.69 -10.99 -7.37
C VAL A 66 9.02 -11.13 -8.12
N GLU A 67 9.01 -11.79 -9.28
CA GLU A 67 10.24 -12.06 -10.05
C GLU A 67 11.01 -10.78 -10.43
N LYS A 68 10.29 -9.69 -10.71
CA LYS A 68 10.86 -8.42 -11.19
C LYS A 68 10.29 -7.21 -10.44
N LEU A 69 10.73 -7.02 -9.20
CA LEU A 69 10.28 -5.92 -8.35
C LEU A 69 10.55 -4.54 -8.97
N ASP A 70 11.68 -4.36 -9.64
CA ASP A 70 12.05 -3.08 -10.25
C ASP A 70 11.07 -2.69 -11.38
N ASP A 71 10.66 -3.64 -12.23
CA ASP A 71 9.67 -3.42 -13.31
C ASP A 71 8.33 -2.93 -12.72
N VAL A 72 7.90 -3.53 -11.61
CA VAL A 72 6.67 -3.13 -10.89
C VAL A 72 6.78 -1.71 -10.34
N ILE A 73 7.93 -1.35 -9.77
CA ILE A 73 8.19 0.00 -9.26
C ILE A 73 8.19 1.03 -10.40
N GLU A 74 8.85 0.73 -11.52
CA GLU A 74 8.90 1.61 -12.69
C GLU A 74 7.51 1.83 -13.30
N GLU A 75 6.70 0.76 -13.41
CA GLU A 75 5.31 0.87 -13.87
C GLU A 75 4.49 1.76 -12.93
N PHE A 76 4.62 1.56 -11.61
CA PHE A 76 3.94 2.37 -10.61
C PHE A 76 4.31 3.85 -10.75
N GLU A 77 5.61 4.16 -10.82
CA GLU A 77 6.09 5.53 -10.96
C GLU A 77 5.59 6.18 -12.25
N ARG A 78 5.62 5.44 -13.37
CA ARG A 78 5.09 5.90 -14.66
C ARG A 78 3.59 6.14 -14.62
N LYS A 79 2.81 5.23 -14.01
CA LYS A 79 1.34 5.31 -13.95
C LYS A 79 0.85 6.49 -13.10
N PHE A 80 1.62 6.86 -12.07
CA PHE A 80 1.28 7.96 -11.16
C PHE A 80 2.11 9.23 -11.38
N ASN A 81 2.87 9.31 -12.48
CA ASN A 81 3.70 10.47 -12.84
C ASN A 81 4.64 10.90 -11.70
N LEU A 82 5.28 9.93 -11.04
CA LEU A 82 6.22 10.17 -9.94
C LEU A 82 7.67 10.39 -10.42
N LYS A 83 7.89 10.23 -11.73
CA LYS A 83 9.12 10.54 -12.47
C LYS A 83 8.80 11.33 -13.74
#